data_AF-A0A6I7QZ88-F1
#
_entry.id   AF-A0A6I7QZ88-F1
#
_cell.length_a   1.000
_cell.length_b   1.000
_cell.length_c   1.000
_cell.angle_alpha   90.00
_cell.angle_beta   90.00
_cell.angle_gamma   90.00
#
_symmetry.space_group_name_H-M   'P 1'
#
loop_
_entity.id
_entity.type
_entity.pdbx_description
1 polymer ?
#
loop_
_entity_poly.entity_id
_entity_poly.type
_entity_poly.pdbx_seq_one_letter_code
_entity_poly.pdbx_strand_id
1 'polypeptide(L)'
;NKTNHGGKKQQRESHCRDAMHCVSTQSHAFPASSNPAKNQFGPQSKNLASIVRGFKSAVAIQARIIEPDFAWQSRFHDHIIRDKTSYYRIAQYIKNNPANWAEDRFNPSNQNSK
;
A
#
# COMPACT_ATOMS: atom_id res chain seq x y z
N ASN A 1 28.52 -55.96 -0.07
CA ASN A 1 27.65 -55.73 1.11
C ASN A 1 27.04 -54.34 0.99
N LYS A 2 25.82 -54.19 0.45
CA LYS A 2 24.52 -54.11 1.17
C LYS A 2 24.54 -53.02 2.26
N THR A 3 23.67 -52.00 2.36
CA THR A 3 22.42 -51.59 1.70
C THR A 3 21.96 -50.25 2.32
N ASN A 4 20.99 -49.57 1.68
CA ASN A 4 19.99 -48.61 2.21
C ASN A 4 20.42 -47.16 2.46
N HIS A 5 19.87 -46.14 1.77
CA HIS A 5 18.49 -45.65 1.54
C HIS A 5 18.11 -44.54 2.52
N GLY A 6 17.72 -43.38 1.97
CA GLY A 6 17.06 -42.33 2.74
C GLY A 6 17.17 -40.93 2.15
N GLY A 7 16.61 -40.71 0.95
CA GLY A 7 16.30 -39.36 0.51
C GLY A 7 15.14 -38.79 1.31
N LYS A 8 15.19 -37.47 1.60
CA LYS A 8 14.03 -36.57 1.67
C LYS A 8 14.52 -35.12 1.73
N LYS A 9 14.42 -34.45 0.58
CA LYS A 9 14.21 -32.99 0.54
C LYS A 9 12.87 -32.75 1.23
N GLN A 10 12.84 -31.83 2.20
CA GLN A 10 11.57 -31.34 2.74
C GLN A 10 11.51 -29.83 2.57
N GLN A 11 10.46 -29.44 1.85
CA GLN A 11 10.07 -28.08 1.52
C GLN A 11 10.09 -27.19 2.74
N ARG A 12 10.67 -25.99 2.58
CA ARG A 12 10.33 -24.85 3.43
C ARG A 12 8.89 -24.46 3.09
N GLU A 13 7.95 -25.00 3.86
CA GLU A 13 6.59 -24.50 3.93
C GLU A 13 6.64 -23.11 4.58
N SER A 14 6.65 -22.07 3.74
CA SER A 14 6.28 -20.73 4.13
C SER A 14 4.83 -20.79 4.60
N HIS A 15 4.67 -20.86 5.93
CA HIS A 15 3.39 -20.89 6.60
C HIS A 15 2.50 -19.77 6.06
N CYS A 16 1.28 -20.18 5.75
CA CYS A 16 0.19 -19.35 5.32
C CYS A 16 0.04 -18.10 6.20
N ARG A 17 -0.51 -17.06 5.58
CA ARG A 17 -0.95 -15.83 6.27
C ARG A 17 -2.07 -16.19 7.25
N ASP A 18 -1.70 -16.53 8.48
CA ASP A 18 -2.64 -16.66 9.57
C ASP A 18 -3.06 -15.27 10.06
N ALA A 19 -4.16 -14.79 9.48
CA ALA A 19 -5.10 -13.96 10.21
C ALA A 19 -6.49 -14.54 9.96
N MET A 20 -6.77 -15.71 10.54
CA MET A 20 -8.03 -16.39 10.31
C MET A 20 -8.62 -17.16 11.50
N HIS A 21 -8.36 -16.78 12.76
CA HIS A 21 -9.21 -17.27 13.86
C HIS A 21 -9.47 -16.26 15.00
N CYS A 22 -10.76 -16.18 15.31
CA CYS A 22 -11.52 -15.34 16.23
C CYS A 22 -11.02 -15.31 17.69
N VAL A 23 -11.04 -14.14 18.32
CA VAL A 23 -10.90 -13.98 19.78
C VAL A 23 -12.18 -14.48 20.46
N SER A 24 -12.06 -15.39 21.43
CA SER A 24 -13.17 -15.85 22.25
C SER A 24 -13.38 -14.91 23.44
N THR A 25 -14.53 -14.26 23.53
CA THR A 25 -15.00 -13.63 24.76
C THR A 25 -15.99 -14.57 25.43
N GLN A 26 -15.63 -15.16 26.58
CA GLN A 26 -16.61 -15.84 27.43
C GLN A 26 -17.55 -14.77 28.00
N SER A 27 -18.77 -14.67 27.44
CA SER A 27 -19.85 -13.89 28.02
C SER A 27 -20.70 -14.80 28.91
N HIS A 28 -20.60 -14.65 30.23
CA HIS A 28 -21.61 -15.16 31.15
C HIS A 28 -22.97 -14.49 30.85
N ALA A 29 -24.00 -15.32 30.84
CA ALA A 29 -25.31 -15.02 30.28
C ALA A 29 -26.02 -13.85 30.99
N PHE A 30 -26.24 -12.78 30.22
CA PHE A 30 -27.33 -11.82 30.42
C PHE A 30 -28.00 -11.64 29.05
N PRO A 31 -29.34 -11.51 28.95
CA PRO A 31 -30.01 -11.34 27.67
C PRO A 31 -29.82 -9.88 27.22
N ALA A 32 -28.63 -9.56 26.74
CA ALA A 32 -28.40 -8.36 25.99
C ALA A 32 -29.02 -8.56 24.60
N SER A 33 -30.00 -7.71 24.27
CA SER A 33 -30.44 -7.47 22.90
C SER A 33 -29.24 -7.04 22.06
N SER A 34 -28.48 -8.01 21.57
CA SER A 34 -27.32 -7.77 20.72
C SER A 34 -27.79 -7.87 19.28
N ASN A 35 -28.11 -6.74 18.66
CA ASN A 35 -27.84 -6.60 17.24
C ASN A 35 -26.34 -6.29 17.13
N PRO A 36 -25.44 -7.28 16.90
CA PRO A 36 -24.06 -6.94 16.60
C PRO A 36 -24.08 -6.26 15.24
N ALA A 37 -23.98 -4.93 15.22
CA ALA A 37 -23.66 -4.20 14.02
C ALA A 37 -22.32 -4.72 13.52
N LYS A 38 -22.36 -5.66 12.57
CA LYS A 38 -21.16 -6.22 11.94
C LYS A 38 -20.51 -5.06 11.19
N ASN A 39 -19.27 -4.73 11.54
CA ASN A 39 -18.49 -3.76 10.82
C ASN A 39 -18.36 -4.20 9.35
N GLN A 40 -19.09 -3.56 8.46
CA GLN A 40 -19.17 -3.88 7.03
C GLN A 40 -18.08 -3.18 6.22
N PHE A 41 -16.82 -3.30 6.65
CA PHE A 41 -15.69 -2.78 5.88
C PHE A 41 -15.44 -3.67 4.65
N GLY A 42 -16.16 -3.38 3.56
CA GLY A 42 -15.92 -3.97 2.25
C GLY A 42 -14.70 -3.34 1.56
N PRO A 43 -14.18 -3.96 0.48
CA PRO A 43 -13.13 -3.38 -0.33
C PRO A 43 -13.51 -1.98 -0.82
N GLN A 44 -12.66 -0.99 -0.54
CA GLN A 44 -12.84 0.36 -1.04
C GLN A 44 -12.80 0.36 -2.58
N SER A 45 -13.87 0.85 -3.21
CA SER A 45 -14.03 0.89 -4.68
C SER A 45 -14.60 2.24 -5.14
N LYS A 46 -14.49 2.53 -6.44
CA LYS A 46 -15.04 3.74 -7.10
C LYS A 46 -14.55 5.08 -6.52
N ASN A 47 -13.29 5.15 -6.10
CA ASN A 47 -12.67 6.41 -5.64
C ASN A 47 -11.18 6.49 -5.96
N LEU A 48 -10.62 7.69 -5.83
CA LEU A 48 -9.23 7.98 -6.16
C LEU A 48 -8.23 7.07 -5.42
N ALA A 49 -8.44 6.86 -4.12
CA ALA A 49 -7.55 6.00 -3.33
C ALA A 49 -7.54 4.55 -3.84
N SER A 50 -8.69 4.00 -4.26
CA SER A 50 -8.74 2.65 -4.83
C SER A 50 -7.98 2.54 -6.16
N ILE A 51 -8.02 3.58 -7.00
CA ILE A 51 -7.29 3.65 -8.28
C ILE A 51 -5.79 3.76 -8.03
N VAL A 52 -5.37 4.71 -7.18
CA VAL A 52 -3.95 4.92 -6.85
C VAL A 52 -3.35 3.68 -6.19
N ARG A 53 -4.09 3.01 -5.30
CA ARG A 53 -3.67 1.74 -4.69
C ARG A 53 -3.43 0.66 -5.75
N GLY A 54 -4.35 0.52 -6.72
CA GLY A 54 -4.20 -0.40 -7.84
C GLY A 54 -2.94 -0.12 -8.65
N PHE A 55 -2.77 1.13 -9.08
CA PHE A 55 -1.60 1.59 -9.84
C PHE A 55 -0.27 1.34 -9.11
N LYS A 56 -0.14 1.83 -7.86
CA LYS A 56 1.08 1.65 -7.06
C LYS A 56 1.41 0.17 -6.86
N SER A 57 0.39 -0.67 -6.68
CA SER A 57 0.59 -2.11 -6.50
C SER A 57 1.13 -2.80 -7.76
N ALA A 58 0.55 -2.52 -8.92
CA ALA A 58 0.99 -3.09 -10.20
C ALA A 58 2.43 -2.69 -10.52
N VAL A 59 2.75 -1.40 -10.38
CA VAL A 59 4.11 -0.89 -10.63
C VAL A 59 5.12 -1.45 -9.62
N ALA A 60 4.76 -1.54 -8.32
CA ALA A 60 5.68 -2.08 -7.32
C ALA A 60 6.03 -3.55 -7.57
N ILE A 61 5.08 -4.35 -8.06
CA ILE A 61 5.35 -5.75 -8.45
C ILE A 61 6.41 -5.81 -9.54
N GLN A 62 6.28 -4.99 -10.59
CA GLN A 62 7.22 -4.99 -11.70
C GLN A 62 8.58 -4.37 -11.31
N ALA A 63 8.57 -3.26 -10.58
CA ALA A 63 9.77 -2.56 -10.17
C ALA A 63 10.66 -3.43 -9.27
N ARG A 64 10.07 -4.22 -8.36
CA ARG A 64 10.81 -5.11 -7.44
C ARG A 64 11.50 -6.29 -8.09
N ILE A 65 11.22 -6.56 -9.37
CA ILE A 65 12.00 -7.52 -10.17
C ILE A 65 13.39 -6.93 -10.49
N ILE A 66 13.48 -5.61 -10.64
CA ILE A 66 14.70 -4.89 -11.01
C ILE A 66 15.40 -4.34 -9.77
N GLU A 67 14.63 -3.76 -8.84
CA GLU A 67 15.11 -3.10 -7.62
C GLU A 67 14.31 -3.64 -6.41
N PRO A 68 14.81 -4.68 -5.72
CA PRO A 68 14.08 -5.36 -4.63
C PRO A 68 13.64 -4.42 -3.51
N ASP A 69 14.41 -3.37 -3.26
CA ASP A 69 14.14 -2.40 -2.19
C ASP A 69 13.20 -1.27 -2.63
N PHE A 70 12.66 -1.32 -3.86
CA PHE A 70 11.73 -0.32 -4.35
C PHE A 70 10.52 -0.16 -3.42
N ALA A 71 10.34 1.09 -2.99
CA ALA A 71 9.22 1.53 -2.18
C ALA A 71 8.67 2.86 -2.71
N TRP A 72 7.34 2.96 -2.69
CA TRP A 72 6.68 4.24 -2.90
C TRP A 72 6.82 5.13 -1.67
N GLN A 73 6.88 6.44 -1.87
CA GLN A 73 6.51 7.38 -0.82
C GLN A 73 5.10 7.04 -0.30
N SER A 74 4.96 7.07 1.03
CA SER A 74 3.68 6.81 1.70
C SER A 74 2.62 7.84 1.32
N ARG A 75 1.35 7.40 1.27
CA ARG A 75 0.18 8.21 0.87
C ARG A 75 0.35 8.82 -0.53
N PHE A 76 -0.48 9.79 -0.87
CA PHE A 76 -0.40 10.57 -2.10
C PHE A 76 -0.99 11.96 -1.84
N HIS A 77 -0.60 12.94 -2.65
CA HIS A 77 -1.20 14.27 -2.64
C HIS A 77 -2.35 14.33 -3.63
N ASP A 78 -3.50 14.84 -3.20
CA ASP A 78 -4.64 15.14 -4.06
C ASP A 78 -5.13 16.57 -3.83
N HIS A 79 -5.64 17.18 -4.89
CA HIS A 79 -6.18 18.53 -4.88
C HIS A 79 -7.34 18.63 -5.88
N ILE A 80 -8.51 19.09 -5.42
CA ILE A 80 -9.67 19.30 -6.28
C ILE A 80 -9.55 20.64 -6.99
N ILE A 81 -9.43 20.61 -8.32
CA ILE A 81 -9.40 21.80 -9.17
C ILE A 81 -10.83 22.31 -9.33
N ARG A 82 -11.12 23.52 -8.83
CA ARG A 82 -12.48 24.08 -8.77
C ARG A 82 -12.74 25.17 -9.78
N ASP A 83 -11.69 25.72 -10.39
CA ASP A 83 -11.77 26.86 -11.28
C ASP A 83 -10.66 26.84 -12.33
N LYS A 84 -10.80 27.70 -13.34
CA LYS A 84 -9.89 27.78 -14.48
C LYS A 84 -8.49 28.29 -14.09
N THR A 85 -8.41 29.18 -13.10
CA THR A 85 -7.14 29.74 -12.63
C THR A 85 -6.33 28.68 -11.89
N SER A 86 -6.96 27.90 -11.00
CA SER A 86 -6.30 26.76 -10.34
C SER A 86 -5.86 25.70 -11.34
N TYR A 87 -6.69 25.40 -12.35
CA TYR A 87 -6.31 24.51 -13.44
C TYR A 87 -5.02 24.96 -14.14
N TYR A 88 -4.95 26.22 -14.58
CA TYR A 88 -3.77 26.71 -15.29
C TYR A 88 -2.52 26.69 -14.41
N ARG A 89 -2.63 27.08 -13.14
CA ARG A 89 -1.48 27.05 -12.22
C ARG A 89 -0.92 25.64 -12.05
N ILE A 90 -1.80 24.65 -11.83
CA ILE A 90 -1.38 23.26 -11.65
C ILE A 90 -0.82 22.68 -12.95
N ALA A 91 -1.43 22.97 -14.09
CA ALA A 91 -0.94 22.51 -15.38
C ALA A 91 0.44 23.08 -15.71
N GLN A 92 0.66 24.38 -15.44
CA GLN A 92 1.98 25.02 -15.60
C GLN A 92 3.01 24.43 -14.63
N TYR A 93 2.63 24.17 -13.38
CA TYR A 93 3.51 23.51 -12.42
C TYR A 93 3.95 22.13 -12.92
N ILE A 94 3.01 21.27 -13.34
CA ILE A 94 3.33 19.92 -13.85
C ILE A 94 4.27 19.99 -15.06
N LYS A 95 3.98 20.91 -16.00
CA LYS A 95 4.79 21.10 -17.21
C LYS A 95 6.22 21.55 -16.87
N ASN A 96 6.37 22.46 -15.93
CA ASN A 96 7.65 23.11 -15.63
C ASN A 96 8.44 22.38 -14.53
N ASN A 97 7.83 21.44 -13.80
CA ASN A 97 8.46 20.72 -12.69
C ASN A 97 9.79 20.05 -13.06
N PRO A 98 9.95 19.36 -14.21
CA PRO A 98 11.24 18.77 -14.55
C PRO A 98 12.37 19.80 -14.70
N ALA A 99 12.07 20.96 -15.29
CA ALA A 99 13.05 22.04 -15.47
C ALA A 99 13.39 22.73 -14.14
N ASN A 100 12.42 22.82 -13.23
CA ASN A 100 12.58 23.51 -11.95
C ASN A 100 13.06 22.59 -10.81
N TRP A 101 13.23 21.28 -11.05
CA TRP A 101 13.52 20.30 -10.00
C TRP A 101 14.81 20.57 -9.22
N ALA A 102 15.85 21.09 -9.88
CA ALA A 102 17.13 21.39 -9.23
C ALA A 102 16.97 22.42 -8.09
N GLU A 103 16.11 23.42 -8.29
CA GLU A 103 15.83 24.49 -7.32
C GLU A 103 14.63 24.16 -6.42
N ASP A 104 13.99 23.00 -6.61
CA ASP A 104 12.78 22.67 -5.88
C ASP A 104 13.09 22.34 -4.42
N ARG A 105 12.24 22.83 -3.52
CA ARG A 105 12.39 22.60 -2.07
C ARG A 105 12.29 21.12 -1.70
N PHE A 106 11.60 20.28 -2.46
CA PHE A 106 11.45 18.86 -2.17
C PHE A 106 12.58 18.01 -2.76
N ASN A 107 13.52 18.62 -3.48
CA ASN A 107 14.73 17.95 -3.92
C ASN A 107 15.61 17.62 -2.71
N PRO A 108 15.95 16.34 -2.47
CA PRO A 108 16.79 15.93 -1.34
C PRO A 108 18.14 16.64 -1.29
N SER A 109 18.68 17.06 -2.44
CA SER A 109 19.94 17.80 -2.53
C SER A 109 19.89 19.16 -1.82
N ASN A 110 18.70 19.76 -1.73
CA ASN A 110 18.47 21.09 -1.14
C ASN A 110 18.13 21.04 0.36
N GLN A 111 17.96 19.84 0.93
CA GLN A 111 17.55 19.64 2.33
C GLN A 111 18.72 19.60 3.33
N ASN A 112 19.96 19.54 2.84
CA ASN A 112 21.17 19.35 3.67
C ASN A 112 21.78 20.66 4.23
N SER A 113 21.10 21.80 4.08
CA SER A 113 21.57 23.11 4.57
C SER A 113 20.83 23.62 5.82
N LYS A 114 20.34 22.72 6.69
CA LYS A 114 19.66 23.10 7.94
C LYS A 114 20.23 22.38 9.15
#